data_AF-A0A662VHB6-F1
#
_entry.id   AF-A0A662VHB6-F1
#
_cell.length_a   1.000
_cell.length_b   1.000
_cell.length_c   1.000
_cell.angle_alpha   90.00
_cell.angle_beta   90.00
_cell.angle_gamma   90.00
#
_symmetry.space_group_name_H-M   'P 1'
#
loop_
_entity.id
_entity.type
_entity.pdbx_description
1 polymer ?
#
loop_
_entity_poly.entity_id
_entity_poly.type
_entity_poly.pdbx_seq_one_letter_code
_entity_poly.pdbx_strand_id
1 'polypeptide(L)'
;MYWMYRVIPDDDLRDVVGKTINKYYGKWLHLSSKPSPYSYNIYVRKCSTTRVSLLSSVDVELCVSSKEYDSLFKIARLIEHARAVLRNRVVWSKDTYLFGSVKGSEHEEYSIHPADDIYFASPGLIDLLREKLGINLPRNALVSKRFGGKYYFYSGDKLRAIINIPDEGTKLFIERYYP
;
A
#
# COMPACT_ATOMS: atom_id res chain seq x y z
N MET A 1 19.30 3.25 17.10
CA MET A 1 18.67 3.67 15.82
C MET A 1 17.52 2.71 15.54
N TYR A 2 16.28 3.20 15.52
CA TYR A 2 15.11 2.38 15.18
C TYR A 2 14.97 2.30 13.67
N TRP A 3 14.85 1.09 13.14
CA TRP A 3 14.60 0.86 11.72
C TRP A 3 13.10 0.76 11.49
N MET A 4 12.57 1.53 10.53
CA MET A 4 11.14 1.50 10.21
C MET A 4 10.71 0.11 9.70
N TYR A 5 11.52 -0.51 8.83
CA TYR A 5 11.26 -1.84 8.28
C TYR A 5 12.38 -2.82 8.61
N ARG A 6 11.99 -4.02 9.06
CA ARG A 6 12.84 -5.19 9.24
C ARG A 6 12.47 -6.25 8.22
N VAL A 7 13.44 -6.71 7.46
CA VAL A 7 13.29 -7.83 6.53
C VAL A 7 13.89 -9.07 7.18
N ILE A 8 13.08 -10.11 7.34
CA ILE A 8 13.38 -11.31 8.12
C ILE A 8 13.24 -12.51 7.17
N PRO A 9 14.27 -12.83 6.38
CA PRO A 9 14.22 -13.96 5.46
C PRO A 9 14.46 -15.29 6.18
N ASP A 10 13.93 -16.36 5.59
CA ASP A 10 14.42 -17.72 5.84
C ASP A 10 15.92 -17.80 5.58
N ASP A 11 16.60 -18.73 6.25
CA ASP A 11 18.06 -18.85 6.20
C ASP A 11 18.57 -19.08 4.77
N ASP A 12 17.84 -19.84 3.96
CA ASP A 12 18.18 -20.12 2.55
C ASP A 12 17.97 -18.91 1.63
N LEU A 13 17.15 -17.94 2.03
CA LEU A 13 16.91 -16.69 1.30
C LEU A 13 17.77 -15.53 1.81
N ARG A 14 18.50 -15.72 2.90
CA ARG A 14 19.21 -14.63 3.59
C ARG A 14 20.24 -13.94 2.73
N ASP A 15 21.02 -14.69 1.95
CA ASP A 15 22.04 -14.12 1.08
C ASP A 15 21.44 -13.29 -0.06
N VAL A 16 20.47 -13.85 -0.80
CA VAL A 16 19.83 -13.15 -1.93
C VAL A 16 19.06 -11.91 -1.46
N VAL A 17 18.36 -11.98 -0.33
CA VAL A 17 17.66 -10.83 0.26
C VAL A 17 18.66 -9.80 0.78
N GLY A 18 19.75 -10.22 1.44
CA GLY A 18 20.80 -9.32 1.91
C GLY A 18 21.47 -8.56 0.77
N LYS A 19 21.83 -9.24 -0.33
CA LYS A 19 22.35 -8.62 -1.55
C LYS A 19 21.35 -7.64 -2.17
N THR A 20 20.06 -8.01 -2.19
CA THR A 20 18.99 -7.14 -2.69
C THR A 20 18.86 -5.87 -1.86
N ILE A 21 18.82 -5.99 -0.53
CA ILE A 21 18.76 -4.85 0.39
C ILE A 21 19.95 -3.92 0.19
N ASN A 22 21.16 -4.47 0.19
CA ASN A 22 22.38 -3.68 0.02
C ASN A 22 22.41 -2.94 -1.32
N LYS A 23 21.96 -3.58 -2.41
CA LYS A 23 21.99 -3.01 -3.76
C LYS A 23 20.96 -1.90 -3.98
N TYR A 24 19.71 -2.11 -3.57
CA TYR A 24 18.60 -1.21 -3.93
C TYR A 24 18.16 -0.28 -2.80
N TYR A 25 18.44 -0.62 -1.55
CA TYR A 25 17.92 0.09 -0.38
C TYR A 25 19.00 0.65 0.53
N GLY A 26 20.21 0.08 0.49
CA GLY A 26 21.31 0.48 1.37
C GLY A 26 20.88 0.47 2.84
N LYS A 27 20.80 1.67 3.44
CA LYS A 27 20.40 1.88 4.85
C LYS A 27 18.94 2.30 5.03
N TRP A 28 18.02 1.89 4.14
CA TRP A 28 16.58 2.13 4.32
C TRP A 28 15.84 0.94 4.94
N LEU A 29 16.30 -0.28 4.67
CA LEU A 29 15.73 -1.53 5.20
C LEU A 29 16.78 -2.26 6.03
N HIS A 30 16.34 -2.88 7.12
CA HIS A 30 17.22 -3.64 8.00
C HIS A 30 17.04 -5.13 7.81
N LEU A 31 18.09 -5.82 7.34
CA LEU A 31 18.13 -7.28 7.37
C LEU A 31 18.25 -7.77 8.81
N SER A 32 17.29 -8.56 9.29
CA SER A 32 17.21 -9.05 10.67
C SER A 32 17.01 -10.56 10.69
N SER A 33 17.29 -11.20 11.82
CA SER A 33 16.87 -12.59 12.12
C SER A 33 15.67 -12.65 13.06
N LYS A 34 15.30 -11.52 13.67
CA LYS A 34 14.22 -11.43 14.66
C LYS A 34 13.27 -10.27 14.35
N PRO A 35 11.96 -10.42 14.64
CA PRO A 35 11.02 -9.33 14.53
C PRO A 35 11.23 -8.29 15.63
N SER A 36 10.59 -7.13 15.47
CA SER A 36 10.51 -6.11 16.50
C SER A 36 9.07 -5.59 16.62
N PRO A 37 8.55 -5.39 17.83
CA PRO A 37 7.24 -4.78 18.03
C PRO A 37 7.22 -3.28 17.70
N TYR A 38 8.39 -2.67 17.48
CA TYR A 38 8.55 -1.24 17.18
C TYR A 38 8.93 -0.98 15.71
N SER A 39 8.80 -2.00 14.86
CA SER A 39 9.11 -1.92 13.43
C SER A 39 8.05 -2.65 12.64
N TYR A 40 7.88 -2.27 11.38
CA TYR A 40 7.22 -3.12 10.41
C TYR A 40 8.10 -4.33 10.07
N ASN A 41 7.53 -5.54 10.13
CA ASN A 41 8.25 -6.78 9.89
C ASN A 41 7.78 -7.40 8.56
N ILE A 42 8.75 -7.66 7.68
CA ILE A 42 8.56 -8.34 6.40
C ILE A 42 9.22 -9.72 6.50
N TYR A 43 8.42 -10.75 6.68
CA TYR A 43 8.90 -12.14 6.69
C TYR A 43 9.06 -12.60 5.26
N VAL A 44 10.28 -12.96 4.83
CA VAL A 44 10.52 -13.44 3.46
C VAL A 44 10.67 -14.95 3.52
N ARG A 45 9.64 -15.67 3.06
CA ARG A 45 9.52 -17.12 3.18
C ARG A 45 9.64 -17.80 1.83
N LYS A 46 10.19 -19.00 1.81
CA LYS A 46 10.17 -19.87 0.63
C LYS A 46 8.83 -20.57 0.49
N CYS A 47 8.17 -20.40 -0.65
CA CYS A 47 6.86 -20.99 -0.91
C CYS A 47 6.78 -21.54 -2.34
N SER A 48 5.77 -22.37 -2.65
CA SER A 48 5.53 -22.86 -4.02
C SER A 48 5.06 -21.76 -4.98
N THR A 49 4.33 -20.77 -4.44
CA THR A 49 3.77 -19.65 -5.19
C THR A 49 4.16 -18.32 -4.55
N THR A 50 4.53 -17.35 -5.38
CA THR A 50 4.84 -15.99 -4.93
C THR A 50 3.55 -15.26 -4.51
N ARG A 51 3.52 -14.74 -3.28
CA ARG A 51 2.36 -13.98 -2.77
C ARG A 51 2.78 -13.05 -1.63
N VAL A 52 1.97 -12.02 -1.39
CA VAL A 52 2.13 -11.09 -0.25
C VAL A 52 0.85 -11.14 0.58
N SER A 53 0.99 -11.36 1.88
CA SER A 53 -0.14 -11.50 2.80
C SER A 53 0.09 -10.68 4.06
N LEU A 54 -0.86 -9.80 4.42
CA LEU A 54 -0.82 -9.10 5.70
C LEU A 54 -1.19 -10.07 6.83
N LEU A 55 -0.35 -10.14 7.87
CA LEU A 55 -0.58 -10.99 9.04
C LEU A 55 -1.16 -10.18 10.22
N SER A 56 -0.68 -8.96 10.40
CA SER A 56 -1.10 -8.03 11.45
C SER A 56 -0.91 -6.58 10.97
N SER A 57 -1.22 -5.60 11.81
CA SER A 57 -0.98 -4.18 11.49
C SER A 57 0.49 -3.82 11.31
N VAL A 58 1.41 -4.67 11.74
CA VAL A 58 2.86 -4.44 11.61
C VAL A 58 3.60 -5.57 10.90
N ASP A 59 2.93 -6.67 10.57
CA ASP A 59 3.54 -7.88 10.04
C ASP A 59 2.99 -8.24 8.66
N VAL A 60 3.89 -8.49 7.71
CA VAL A 60 3.55 -8.99 6.37
C VAL A 60 4.42 -10.19 6.01
N GLU A 61 3.82 -11.20 5.42
CA GLU A 61 4.51 -12.33 4.82
C GLU A 61 4.69 -12.09 3.32
N LEU A 62 5.93 -12.16 2.87
CA LEU A 62 6.32 -12.26 1.47
C LEU A 62 6.75 -13.70 1.20
N CYS A 63 5.87 -14.49 0.60
CA CYS A 63 6.17 -15.80 0.06
C CYS A 63 6.84 -15.64 -1.31
N VAL A 64 8.00 -16.27 -1.51
CA VAL A 64 8.79 -16.19 -2.74
C VAL A 64 9.00 -17.59 -3.31
N SER A 65 8.55 -17.80 -4.55
CA SER A 65 8.84 -19.03 -5.28
C SER A 65 10.26 -19.07 -5.81
N SER A 66 10.80 -20.27 -6.01
CA SER A 66 12.17 -20.48 -6.49
C SER A 66 12.47 -19.80 -7.82
N LYS A 67 11.45 -19.55 -8.65
CA LYS A 67 11.55 -18.87 -9.94
C LYS A 67 11.98 -17.39 -9.83
N GLU A 68 11.89 -16.80 -8.64
CA GLU A 68 12.20 -15.40 -8.42
C GLU A 68 13.62 -15.16 -7.88
N TYR A 69 14.32 -16.21 -7.45
CA TYR A 69 15.60 -16.09 -6.74
C TYR A 69 16.72 -15.53 -7.61
N ASP A 70 16.69 -15.81 -8.91
CA ASP A 70 17.76 -15.46 -9.83
C ASP A 70 17.82 -13.96 -10.14
N SER A 71 16.83 -13.17 -9.68
CA SER A 71 16.78 -11.74 -9.96
C SER A 71 16.60 -10.92 -8.70
N LEU A 72 17.69 -10.28 -8.26
CA LEU A 72 17.66 -9.30 -7.17
C LEU A 72 16.62 -8.19 -7.42
N PHE A 73 16.41 -7.79 -8.68
CA PHE A 73 15.40 -6.79 -9.02
C PHE A 73 13.98 -7.27 -8.75
N LYS A 74 13.66 -8.54 -9.07
CA LYS A 74 12.35 -9.10 -8.76
C LYS A 74 12.14 -9.21 -7.26
N ILE A 75 13.14 -9.63 -6.50
CA ILE A 75 13.08 -9.64 -5.03
C ILE A 75 12.85 -8.23 -4.47
N ALA A 76 13.52 -7.20 -5.01
CA ALA A 76 13.28 -5.82 -4.61
C ALA A 76 11.83 -5.39 -4.86
N ARG A 77 11.29 -5.68 -6.05
CA ARG A 77 9.88 -5.38 -6.38
C ARG A 77 8.90 -6.07 -5.42
N LEU A 78 9.17 -7.31 -5.04
CA LEU A 78 8.36 -8.05 -4.07
C LEU A 78 8.45 -7.45 -2.67
N ILE A 79 9.63 -7.00 -2.24
CA ILE A 79 9.82 -6.27 -0.97
C ILE A 79 9.05 -4.95 -1.00
N GLU A 80 9.08 -4.19 -2.11
CA GLU A 80 8.27 -2.98 -2.24
C GLU A 80 6.77 -3.28 -2.15
N HIS A 81 6.31 -4.38 -2.74
CA HIS A 81 4.93 -4.79 -2.63
C HIS A 81 4.54 -5.11 -1.19
N ALA A 82 5.39 -5.83 -0.45
CA ALA A 82 5.18 -6.09 0.97
C ALA A 82 5.11 -4.79 1.79
N ARG A 83 6.00 -3.82 1.51
CA ARG A 83 5.95 -2.49 2.13
C ARG A 83 4.67 -1.72 1.78
N ALA A 84 4.21 -1.82 0.55
CA ALA A 84 2.97 -1.20 0.11
C ALA A 84 1.77 -1.76 0.85
N VAL A 85 1.70 -3.09 1.02
CA VAL A 85 0.64 -3.74 1.81
C VAL A 85 0.61 -3.22 3.25
N LEU A 86 1.75 -3.04 3.89
CA LEU A 86 1.81 -2.47 5.25
C LEU A 86 1.32 -1.01 5.31
N ARG A 87 1.70 -0.17 4.34
CA ARG A 87 1.36 1.27 4.35
C ARG A 87 -0.07 1.55 3.89
N ASN A 88 -0.54 0.78 2.91
CA ASN A 88 -1.75 1.07 2.17
C ASN A 88 -2.91 0.12 2.51
N ARG A 89 -2.74 -0.82 3.46
CA ARG A 89 -3.88 -1.59 3.91
C ARG A 89 -4.82 -0.71 4.72
N VAL A 90 -6.05 -0.62 4.26
CA VAL A 90 -7.16 0.01 4.97
C VAL A 90 -8.42 -0.79 4.69
N VAL A 91 -9.22 -0.99 5.72
CA VAL A 91 -10.52 -1.67 5.66
C VAL A 91 -11.58 -0.83 6.36
N TRP A 92 -12.84 -1.05 6.02
CA TRP A 92 -13.97 -0.43 6.71
C TRP A 92 -14.53 -1.36 7.79
N SER A 93 -14.77 -0.86 9.00
CA SER A 93 -15.35 -1.65 10.09
C SER A 93 -16.10 -0.75 11.05
N LYS A 94 -17.34 -1.13 11.39
CA LYS A 94 -18.19 -0.44 12.40
C LYS A 94 -18.11 1.09 12.30
N ASP A 95 -18.31 1.60 11.09
CA ASP A 95 -18.36 3.03 10.78
C ASP A 95 -17.02 3.79 10.83
N THR A 96 -15.89 3.09 10.76
CA THR A 96 -14.57 3.72 10.66
C THR A 96 -13.59 2.98 9.76
N TYR A 97 -12.58 3.71 9.29
CA TYR A 97 -11.45 3.19 8.54
C TYR A 97 -10.38 2.67 9.49
N LEU A 98 -9.95 1.43 9.31
CA LEU A 98 -8.89 0.80 10.09
C LEU A 98 -7.68 0.53 9.22
N PHE A 99 -6.56 1.20 9.52
CA PHE A 99 -5.28 1.00 8.83
C PHE A 99 -4.56 -0.24 9.37
N GLY A 100 -3.96 -1.02 8.48
CA GLY A 100 -3.24 -2.25 8.85
C GLY A 100 -4.13 -3.36 9.43
N SER A 101 -5.45 -3.24 9.38
CA SER A 101 -6.35 -4.30 9.84
C SER A 101 -6.60 -5.34 8.74
N VAL A 102 -6.66 -6.60 9.15
CA VAL A 102 -7.15 -7.73 8.33
C VAL A 102 -8.64 -8.01 8.56
N LYS A 103 -9.27 -7.32 9.52
CA LYS A 103 -10.68 -7.47 9.89
C LYS A 103 -11.47 -6.24 9.46
N GLY A 104 -12.35 -6.42 8.49
CA GLY A 104 -13.23 -5.39 7.95
C GLY A 104 -13.63 -5.70 6.50
N SER A 105 -14.43 -4.82 5.91
CA SER A 105 -14.78 -4.89 4.50
C SER A 105 -13.67 -4.27 3.64
N GLU A 106 -13.37 -4.93 2.51
CA GLU A 106 -12.54 -4.34 1.46
C GLU A 106 -13.30 -3.24 0.73
N HIS A 107 -12.56 -2.27 0.22
CA HIS A 107 -13.13 -1.16 -0.54
C HIS A 107 -13.38 -1.58 -2.00
N GLU A 108 -14.46 -1.09 -2.60
CA GLU A 108 -14.81 -1.43 -3.99
C GLU A 108 -13.69 -1.05 -4.97
N GLU A 109 -13.35 -1.98 -5.87
CA GLU A 109 -12.27 -1.81 -6.85
C GLU A 109 -10.90 -1.44 -6.24
N TYR A 110 -10.70 -1.67 -4.95
CA TYR A 110 -9.46 -1.34 -4.28
C TYR A 110 -8.43 -2.45 -4.44
N SER A 111 -7.24 -2.06 -4.88
CA SER A 111 -6.08 -2.94 -5.02
C SER A 111 -4.87 -2.20 -4.52
N ILE A 112 -4.02 -2.88 -3.75
CA ILE A 112 -2.79 -2.26 -3.24
C ILE A 112 -1.70 -2.38 -4.31
N HIS A 113 -1.17 -1.24 -4.73
CA HIS A 113 0.00 -1.17 -5.60
C HIS A 113 1.14 -0.36 -4.93
N PRO A 114 2.42 -0.69 -5.16
CA PRO A 114 3.54 0.02 -4.53
C PRO A 114 3.63 1.52 -4.80
N ALA A 115 3.09 1.96 -5.93
CA ALA A 115 3.11 3.34 -6.40
C ALA A 115 1.87 4.14 -5.98
N ASP A 116 0.94 3.50 -5.28
CA ASP A 116 -0.29 4.15 -4.83
C ASP A 116 -0.09 4.72 -3.43
N ASP A 117 -0.81 5.79 -3.13
CA ASP A 117 -0.87 6.40 -1.81
C ASP A 117 -2.33 6.45 -1.34
N ILE A 118 -2.53 6.27 -0.02
CA ILE A 118 -3.83 6.46 0.60
C ILE A 118 -3.78 7.56 1.65
N TYR A 119 -4.84 8.36 1.71
CA TYR A 119 -4.97 9.45 2.68
C TYR A 119 -6.44 9.88 2.81
N PHE A 120 -6.75 10.70 3.82
CA PHE A 120 -8.06 11.33 3.93
C PHE A 120 -8.10 12.64 3.16
N ALA A 121 -9.16 12.83 2.38
CA ALA A 121 -9.39 14.11 1.71
C ALA A 121 -9.45 15.24 2.73
N SER A 122 -8.77 16.35 2.43
CA SER A 122 -8.95 17.57 3.21
C SER A 122 -10.31 18.21 2.88
N PRO A 123 -10.94 18.93 3.82
CA PRO A 123 -12.17 19.66 3.53
C PRO A 123 -12.04 20.60 2.33
N GLY A 124 -10.90 21.29 2.20
CA GLY A 124 -10.63 22.18 1.07
C GLY A 124 -10.60 21.48 -0.29
N LEU A 125 -10.07 20.24 -0.36
CA LEU A 125 -10.14 19.44 -1.58
C LEU A 125 -11.59 19.09 -1.92
N ILE A 126 -12.38 18.65 -0.93
CA ILE A 126 -13.79 18.30 -1.15
C ILE A 126 -14.60 19.51 -1.63
N ASP A 127 -14.39 20.68 -1.03
CA ASP A 127 -15.08 21.90 -1.41
C ASP A 127 -14.67 22.36 -2.82
N LEU A 128 -13.39 22.27 -3.18
CA LEU A 128 -12.91 22.53 -4.54
C LEU A 128 -13.56 21.60 -5.57
N LEU A 129 -13.62 20.30 -5.28
CA LEU A 129 -14.22 19.33 -6.19
C LEU A 129 -15.74 19.57 -6.34
N ARG A 130 -16.42 19.98 -5.27
CA ARG A 130 -17.83 20.38 -5.33
C ARG A 130 -18.02 21.60 -6.23
N GLU A 131 -17.20 22.63 -6.07
CA GLU A 131 -17.28 23.86 -6.86
C GLU A 131 -16.97 23.61 -8.34
N LYS A 132 -15.88 22.88 -8.63
CA LYS A 132 -15.40 22.69 -10.00
C LYS A 132 -16.14 21.61 -10.77
N LEU A 133 -16.63 20.57 -10.10
CA LEU A 133 -17.17 19.39 -10.75
C LEU A 133 -18.63 19.10 -10.35
N GLY A 134 -19.22 19.87 -9.43
CA GLY A 134 -20.61 19.70 -9.02
C GLY A 134 -20.89 18.43 -8.20
N ILE A 135 -19.86 17.76 -7.69
CA ILE A 135 -20.01 16.49 -6.96
C ILE A 135 -20.06 16.70 -5.45
N ASN A 136 -20.82 15.87 -4.76
CA ASN A 136 -20.83 15.84 -3.30
C ASN A 136 -20.15 14.55 -2.81
N LEU A 137 -19.02 14.72 -2.13
CA LEU A 137 -18.23 13.66 -1.52
C LEU A 137 -18.21 13.85 0.01
N PRO A 138 -18.07 12.78 0.82
CA PRO A 138 -17.97 12.93 2.27
C PRO A 138 -16.72 13.71 2.66
N ARG A 139 -16.81 14.52 3.73
CA ARG A 139 -15.70 15.36 4.21
C ARG A 139 -14.47 14.57 4.65
N ASN A 140 -14.67 13.33 5.08
CA ASN A 140 -13.63 12.40 5.52
C ASN A 140 -13.44 11.26 4.51
N ALA A 141 -13.66 11.51 3.22
CA ALA A 141 -13.45 10.51 2.17
C ALA A 141 -12.04 9.92 2.29
N LEU A 142 -11.95 8.59 2.29
CA LEU A 142 -10.68 7.93 2.03
C LEU A 142 -10.37 8.09 0.54
N VAL A 143 -9.15 8.48 0.23
CA VAL A 143 -8.66 8.70 -1.12
C VAL A 143 -7.56 7.71 -1.41
N SER A 144 -7.67 7.01 -2.54
CA SER A 144 -6.57 6.25 -3.13
C SER A 144 -6.07 6.99 -4.36
N LYS A 145 -4.88 7.61 -4.24
CA LYS A 145 -4.16 8.21 -5.36
C LYS A 145 -3.38 7.10 -6.06
N ARG A 146 -3.73 6.88 -7.32
CA ARG A 146 -3.11 5.90 -8.21
C ARG A 146 -2.21 6.59 -9.22
N PHE A 147 -1.37 5.79 -9.87
CA PHE A 147 -0.53 6.27 -10.96
C PHE A 147 -1.34 6.93 -12.10
N GLY A 148 -0.73 7.90 -12.78
CA GLY A 148 -1.38 8.64 -13.87
C GLY A 148 -2.41 9.67 -13.41
N GLY A 149 -2.37 10.08 -12.14
CA GLY A 149 -3.25 11.11 -11.61
C GLY A 149 -4.69 10.66 -11.37
N LYS A 150 -4.93 9.36 -11.17
CA LYS A 150 -6.28 8.83 -10.86
C LYS A 150 -6.52 8.81 -9.35
N TYR A 151 -7.64 9.38 -8.91
CA TYR A 151 -8.01 9.49 -7.51
C TYR A 151 -9.36 8.82 -7.27
N TYR A 152 -9.35 7.76 -6.47
CA TYR A 152 -10.53 7.00 -6.10
C TYR A 152 -10.99 7.51 -4.74
N PHE A 153 -12.21 8.03 -4.66
CA PHE A 153 -12.82 8.56 -3.44
C PHE A 153 -13.81 7.58 -2.88
N TYR A 154 -13.68 7.26 -1.60
CA TYR A 154 -14.50 6.28 -0.90
C TYR A 154 -15.35 6.93 0.20
N SER A 155 -16.52 6.35 0.43
CA SER A 155 -17.39 6.63 1.58
C SER A 155 -17.73 5.32 2.26
N GLY A 156 -17.13 5.06 3.42
CA GLY A 156 -17.06 3.70 3.94
C GLY A 156 -16.28 2.80 2.97
N ASP A 157 -16.79 1.61 2.70
CA ASP A 157 -16.25 0.66 1.73
C ASP A 157 -16.66 0.94 0.26
N LYS A 158 -17.58 1.88 0.04
CA LYS A 158 -18.15 2.17 -1.29
C LYS A 158 -17.36 3.19 -2.08
N LEU A 159 -17.12 2.89 -3.35
CA LEU A 159 -16.51 3.84 -4.28
C LEU A 159 -17.54 4.92 -4.66
N ARG A 160 -17.16 6.19 -4.52
CA ARG A 160 -18.04 7.34 -4.79
C ARG A 160 -17.64 8.13 -6.01
N ALA A 161 -16.35 8.26 -6.27
CA ALA A 161 -15.89 8.91 -7.49
C ALA A 161 -14.53 8.39 -7.92
N ILE A 162 -14.29 8.43 -9.22
CA ILE A 162 -12.96 8.40 -9.82
C ILE A 162 -12.75 9.73 -10.51
N ILE A 163 -11.75 10.46 -10.06
CA ILE A 163 -11.42 11.78 -10.56
C ILE A 163 -9.99 11.73 -11.06
N ASN A 164 -9.77 12.23 -12.26
CA ASN A 164 -8.43 12.45 -12.77
C ASN A 164 -7.98 13.85 -12.38
N ILE A 165 -6.92 13.90 -11.59
CA ILE A 165 -6.20 15.10 -11.19
C ILE A 165 -4.79 14.93 -11.77
N PRO A 166 -4.52 15.45 -12.97
CA PRO A 166 -3.19 15.34 -13.58
C PRO A 166 -2.16 16.04 -12.69
N ASP A 167 -0.90 15.60 -12.78
CA ASP A 167 0.19 16.13 -11.95
C ASP A 167 0.40 17.64 -12.14
N GLU A 168 0.04 18.18 -13.31
CA GLU A 168 0.08 19.62 -13.62
C GLU A 168 -1.07 20.42 -12.97
N GLY A 169 -2.08 19.77 -12.40
CA GLY A 169 -3.16 20.39 -11.61
C GLY A 169 -4.14 21.28 -12.39
N THR A 170 -4.02 21.40 -13.71
CA THR A 170 -4.74 22.41 -14.51
C THR A 170 -6.10 21.98 -15.03
N LYS A 171 -6.38 20.67 -15.16
CA LYS A 171 -7.66 20.16 -15.66
C LYS A 171 -8.13 18.94 -14.87
N LEU A 172 -9.15 19.16 -14.04
CA LEU A 172 -9.85 18.11 -13.31
C LEU A 172 -10.95 17.53 -14.20
N PHE A 173 -11.10 16.20 -14.22
CA PHE A 173 -12.27 15.59 -14.85
C PHE A 173 -12.77 14.36 -14.08
N ILE A 174 -14.09 14.21 -14.07
CA ILE A 174 -14.76 13.04 -13.51
C ILE A 174 -14.68 11.92 -14.53
N GLU A 175 -14.05 10.82 -14.16
CA GLU A 175 -14.13 9.57 -14.93
C GLU A 175 -15.42 8.81 -14.57
N ARG A 176 -15.78 8.81 -13.28
CA ARG A 176 -16.96 8.11 -12.78
C ARG A 176 -17.46 8.74 -11.48
N TYR A 177 -18.77 8.85 -11.30
CA TYR A 177 -19.39 9.36 -10.09
C TYR A 177 -20.61 8.53 -9.71
N TYR A 178 -20.71 8.17 -8.42
CA TYR A 178 -21.76 7.38 -7.83
C TYR A 178 -22.46 8.21 -6.74
N PRO A 179 -23.61 8.84 -7.05
CA PRO A 179 -24.31 9.70 -6.10
C PRO A 179 -24.73 8.96 -4.81
#